data_AF-A0A0Z8UU31-F1
#
_entry.id   AF-A0A0Z8UU31-F1
#
_cell.length_a   1.000
_cell.length_b   1.000
_cell.length_c   1.000
_cell.angle_alpha   90.00
_cell.angle_beta   90.00
_cell.angle_gamma   90.00
#
_symmetry.space_group_name_H-M   'P 1'
#
loop_
_entity.id
_entity.type
_entity.pdbx_description
1 polymer ?
#
loop_
_entity_poly.entity_id
_entity_poly.type
_entity_poly.pdbx_seq_one_letter_code
_entity_poly.pdbx_strand_id
1 'polypeptide(L)'
;MKYTKTKYPNIFTYETQKGLRYYVRRGYFVNGDKKEFSKSGLRSLKDAQRILRDIEERIYHDEMDVNLELTLNEYWEIYSAKKEKTGQWNDTSIYTNAGIYRTMIKEKWGNLPLKKINRNDYEEHLAERNAWPVPQK
;
A
#
# COMPACT_ATOMS: atom_id res chain seq x y z
N MET A 1 1.07 0.19 -30.47
CA MET A 1 2.17 1.04 -29.98
C MET A 1 3.39 0.15 -29.79
N LYS A 2 4.57 0.50 -30.32
CA LYS A 2 5.78 -0.34 -30.21
C LYS A 2 6.59 0.10 -28.99
N TYR A 3 6.84 -0.82 -28.06
CA TYR A 3 7.65 -0.57 -26.88
C TYR A 3 9.10 -1.01 -27.11
N THR A 4 10.04 -0.20 -26.68
CA THR A 4 11.48 -0.49 -26.71
C THR A 4 11.94 -0.88 -25.31
N LYS A 5 12.68 -1.99 -25.20
CA LYS A 5 13.25 -2.43 -23.92
C LYS A 5 14.33 -1.45 -23.48
N THR A 6 14.32 -1.07 -22.21
CA THR A 6 15.46 -0.38 -21.61
C THR A 6 16.45 -1.38 -21.02
N LYS A 7 17.60 -0.90 -20.52
CA LYS A 7 18.51 -1.72 -19.72
C LYS A 7 17.92 -2.16 -18.36
N TYR A 8 16.81 -1.54 -17.93
CA TYR A 8 16.13 -1.86 -16.68
C TYR A 8 15.00 -2.87 -16.96
N PRO A 9 14.97 -4.01 -16.25
CA PRO A 9 13.89 -4.98 -16.38
C PRO A 9 12.54 -4.34 -16.12
N ASN A 10 11.49 -4.83 -16.79
CA ASN A 10 10.11 -4.37 -16.59
C ASN A 10 9.87 -2.88 -16.90
N ILE A 11 10.87 -2.15 -17.41
CA ILE A 11 10.78 -0.76 -17.85
C ILE A 11 11.07 -0.67 -19.35
N PHE A 12 10.13 -0.06 -20.06
CA PHE A 12 10.14 0.11 -21.50
C PHE A 12 9.97 1.58 -21.84
N THR A 13 10.29 1.96 -23.07
CA THR A 13 10.03 3.28 -23.62
C THR A 13 9.18 3.21 -24.88
N TYR A 14 8.52 4.32 -25.19
CA TYR A 14 7.79 4.50 -26.44
C TYR A 14 7.71 5.98 -26.78
N GLU A 15 7.65 6.29 -28.07
CA GLU A 15 7.52 7.68 -28.54
C GLU A 15 6.05 8.12 -28.61
N THR A 16 5.83 9.39 -28.32
CA THR A 16 4.55 10.07 -28.52
C THR A 16 4.77 11.39 -29.22
N GLN A 17 3.70 12.02 -29.73
CA GLN A 17 3.78 13.39 -30.27
C GLN A 17 4.33 14.40 -29.25
N LYS A 18 4.26 14.09 -27.95
CA LYS A 18 4.76 14.93 -26.84
C LYS A 18 6.12 14.44 -26.29
N GLY A 19 6.85 13.64 -27.08
CA GLY A 19 8.17 13.08 -26.76
C GLY A 19 8.14 11.69 -26.11
N LEU A 20 9.34 11.24 -25.72
CA LEU A 20 9.61 9.95 -25.09
C LEU A 20 8.79 9.75 -23.81
N ARG A 21 8.20 8.56 -23.69
CA ARG A 21 7.49 8.10 -22.48
C ARG A 21 8.03 6.78 -22.01
N TYR A 22 7.93 6.56 -20.70
CA TYR A 22 8.26 5.30 -20.06
C TYR A 22 6.98 4.50 -19.73
N TYR A 23 7.13 3.19 -19.76
CA TYR A 23 6.10 2.20 -19.47
C TYR A 23 6.66 1.15 -18.53
N VAL A 24 5.98 0.89 -17.42
CA VAL A 24 6.30 -0.17 -16.47
C VAL A 24 5.32 -1.32 -16.70
N ARG A 25 5.82 -2.55 -16.79
CA ARG A 25 5.01 -3.77 -16.88
C ARG A 25 5.63 -4.88 -16.05
N ARG A 26 4.91 -5.34 -15.02
CA ARG A 26 5.35 -6.37 -14.08
C ARG A 26 4.26 -7.43 -13.93
N GLY A 27 4.51 -8.63 -14.43
CA GLY A 27 3.67 -9.80 -14.13
C GLY A 27 3.98 -10.34 -12.74
N TYR A 28 3.00 -10.78 -11.96
CA TYR A 28 3.17 -11.34 -10.62
C TYR A 28 2.11 -12.42 -10.37
N PHE A 29 2.21 -13.14 -9.26
CA PHE A 29 1.22 -14.15 -8.88
C PHE A 29 0.53 -13.72 -7.59
N VAL A 30 -0.78 -13.93 -7.52
CA VAL A 30 -1.60 -13.77 -6.32
C VAL A 30 -2.44 -15.03 -6.20
N ASN A 31 -2.33 -15.74 -5.08
CA ASN A 31 -3.09 -16.97 -4.84
C ASN A 31 -2.96 -18.02 -5.96
N GLY A 32 -1.82 -18.07 -6.65
CA GLY A 32 -1.59 -18.97 -7.80
C GLY A 32 -2.01 -18.42 -9.16
N ASP A 33 -2.82 -17.35 -9.18
CA ASP A 33 -3.26 -16.69 -10.41
C ASP A 33 -2.24 -15.66 -10.89
N LYS A 34 -1.90 -15.74 -12.17
CA LYS A 34 -1.01 -14.77 -12.81
C LYS A 34 -1.74 -13.45 -13.04
N LYS A 35 -1.27 -12.39 -12.37
CA LYS A 35 -1.73 -11.02 -12.55
C LYS A 35 -0.64 -10.16 -13.20
N GLU A 36 -1.01 -8.98 -13.66
CA GLU A 36 -0.09 -8.04 -14.26
C GLU A 36 -0.39 -6.61 -13.83
N PHE A 37 0.64 -5.93 -13.35
CA PHE A 37 0.61 -4.50 -13.13
C PHE A 37 1.21 -3.82 -14.36
N SER A 38 0.56 -2.76 -14.84
CA SER A 38 1.15 -1.90 -15.86
C SER A 38 0.83 -0.42 -15.65
N LYS A 39 1.79 0.44 -15.99
CA LYS A 39 1.65 1.90 -15.93
C LYS A 39 2.37 2.56 -17.10
N SER A 40 1.63 3.31 -17.90
CA SER A 40 2.14 4.06 -19.06
C SER A 40 2.13 5.57 -18.81
N GLY A 41 2.71 6.33 -19.75
CA GLY A 41 2.66 7.79 -19.77
C GLY A 41 3.68 8.49 -18.87
N LEU A 42 4.62 7.74 -18.31
CA LEU A 42 5.63 8.27 -17.39
C LEU A 42 6.64 9.13 -18.14
N ARG A 43 7.01 10.28 -17.56
CA ARG A 43 7.87 11.27 -18.24
C ARG A 43 9.36 11.07 -17.98
N SER A 44 9.72 10.35 -16.93
CA SER A 44 11.11 10.15 -16.53
C SER A 44 11.40 8.69 -16.20
N LEU A 45 12.66 8.29 -16.40
CA LEU A 45 13.15 6.98 -15.98
C LEU A 45 13.08 6.83 -14.46
N LYS A 46 13.38 7.88 -13.70
CA LYS A 46 13.34 7.86 -12.23
C LYS A 46 11.94 7.57 -11.70
N ASP A 47 10.89 8.14 -12.32
CA ASP A 47 9.50 7.84 -11.95
C ASP A 47 9.15 6.38 -12.24
N ALA A 48 9.61 5.86 -13.39
CA ALA A 48 9.40 4.45 -13.74
C ALA A 48 10.09 3.50 -12.74
N GLN A 49 11.31 3.82 -12.31
CA GLN A 49 12.04 3.05 -11.29
C GLN A 49 11.35 3.11 -9.92
N ARG A 50 10.88 4.29 -9.50
CA ARG A 50 10.14 4.46 -8.25
C ARG A 50 8.88 3.59 -8.26
N ILE A 51 8.06 3.71 -9.31
CA ILE A 51 6.83 2.93 -9.45
C ILE A 51 7.11 1.43 -9.48
N LEU A 52 8.16 0.99 -10.18
CA LEU A 52 8.52 -0.42 -10.21
C LEU A 52 8.89 -0.92 -8.81
N ARG A 53 9.71 -0.18 -8.07
CA ARG A 53 10.10 -0.53 -6.69
C ARG A 53 8.88 -0.59 -5.77
N ASP A 54 8.01 0.41 -5.81
CA ASP A 54 6.81 0.45 -4.98
C ASP A 54 5.90 -0.76 -5.25
N ILE A 55 5.81 -1.20 -6.51
CA ILE A 55 5.05 -2.41 -6.88
C ILE A 55 5.77 -3.69 -6.46
N GLU A 56 7.10 -3.75 -6.55
CA GLU A 56 7.88 -4.90 -6.08
C GLU A 56 7.76 -5.08 -4.56
N GLU A 57 7.76 -3.99 -3.79
CA GLU A 57 7.49 -4.00 -2.35
C GLU A 57 6.07 -4.51 -2.06
N ARG A 58 5.07 -3.99 -2.77
CA ARG A 58 3.68 -4.47 -2.61
C ARG A 58 3.49 -5.93 -3.01
N ILE A 59 4.20 -6.43 -4.01
CA ILE A 59 4.22 -7.85 -4.37
C ILE A 59 4.89 -8.66 -3.25
N TYR A 60 6.03 -8.20 -2.74
CA TYR A 60 6.77 -8.87 -1.67
C TYR A 60 5.95 -8.97 -0.38
N HIS A 61 5.19 -7.93 -0.04
CA HIS A 61 4.30 -7.90 1.12
C HIS A 61 2.92 -8.52 0.85
N ASP A 62 2.65 -9.01 -0.37
CA ASP A 62 1.37 -9.58 -0.79
C ASP A 62 0.18 -8.61 -0.58
N GLU A 63 0.45 -7.33 -0.86
CA GLU A 63 -0.49 -6.20 -0.77
C GLU A 63 -1.08 -5.83 -2.15
N MET A 64 -0.82 -6.66 -3.16
CA MET A 64 -1.34 -6.44 -4.51
C MET A 64 -2.83 -6.79 -4.65
N ASP A 65 -3.41 -7.50 -3.69
CA ASP A 65 -4.81 -7.94 -3.70
C ASP A 65 -5.65 -7.32 -2.58
N VAL A 66 -5.17 -6.24 -1.96
CA VAL A 66 -5.96 -5.52 -0.95
C VAL A 66 -7.20 -4.93 -1.63
N ASN A 67 -8.36 -5.53 -1.36
CA ASN A 67 -9.64 -5.02 -1.81
C ASN A 67 -9.94 -3.72 -1.05
N LEU A 68 -9.75 -2.58 -1.72
CA LEU A 68 -9.94 -1.26 -1.13
C LEU A 68 -11.41 -0.91 -0.83
N GLU A 69 -12.35 -1.75 -1.28
CA GLU A 69 -13.77 -1.65 -0.93
C GLU A 69 -14.08 -2.22 0.46
N LEU A 70 -13.21 -3.07 1.01
CA LEU A 70 -13.34 -3.55 2.39
C LEU A 70 -13.29 -2.37 3.36
N THR A 71 -14.05 -2.48 4.43
CA THR A 71 -13.87 -1.64 5.62
C THR A 71 -12.55 -1.96 6.30
N LEU A 72 -12.03 -1.01 7.07
CA LEU A 72 -10.81 -1.24 7.84
C LEU A 72 -10.96 -2.38 8.86
N ASN A 73 -12.14 -2.56 9.44
CA ASN A 73 -12.46 -3.70 10.31
C ASN A 73 -12.29 -5.02 9.57
N GLU A 74 -12.93 -5.17 8.40
CA GLU A 74 -12.83 -6.41 7.61
C GLU A 74 -11.38 -6.69 7.19
N TYR A 75 -10.66 -5.64 6.77
CA TYR A 75 -9.26 -5.78 6.41
C TYR A 75 -8.37 -6.14 7.61
N TRP A 76 -8.61 -5.54 8.78
CA TRP A 76 -7.87 -5.82 10.00
C TRP A 76 -7.96 -7.30 10.40
N GLU A 77 -9.16 -7.89 10.34
CA GLU A 77 -9.34 -9.32 10.65
C GLU A 77 -8.55 -10.22 9.68
N ILE A 78 -8.60 -9.94 8.37
CA ILE A 78 -7.83 -10.68 7.36
C ILE A 78 -6.33 -10.53 7.60
N TYR A 79 -5.87 -9.29 7.81
CA TYR A 79 -4.47 -8.94 7.97
C TYR A 79 -3.87 -9.56 9.24
N SER A 80 -4.52 -9.38 10.39
CA SER A 80 -4.07 -9.89 11.69
C SER A 80 -4.04 -11.42 11.70
N ALA A 81 -5.09 -12.08 11.21
CA ALA A 81 -5.13 -13.55 11.11
C ALA A 81 -4.01 -14.10 10.21
N LYS A 82 -3.68 -13.40 9.11
CA LYS A 82 -2.55 -13.77 8.25
C LYS A 82 -1.22 -13.62 8.99
N LYS A 83 -1.01 -12.54 9.74
CA LYS A 83 0.23 -12.30 10.50
C LYS A 83 0.46 -13.34 11.58
N GLU A 84 -0.60 -13.74 12.27
CA GLU A 84 -0.59 -14.84 13.24
C GLU A 84 -0.29 -16.17 12.54
N LYS A 85 -1.07 -16.54 11.52
CA LYS A 85 -0.92 -17.82 10.79
C LYS A 85 0.47 -18.00 10.18
N THR A 86 1.10 -16.93 9.74
CA THR A 86 2.43 -16.94 9.12
C THR A 86 3.57 -16.86 10.13
N GLY A 87 3.27 -16.72 11.43
CA GLY A 87 4.27 -16.58 12.49
C GLY A 87 5.03 -15.25 12.45
N GLN A 88 4.56 -14.26 11.67
CA GLN A 88 5.18 -12.93 11.61
C GLN A 88 4.93 -12.15 12.90
N TRP A 89 3.82 -12.43 13.59
CA TRP A 89 3.55 -11.91 14.92
C TRP A 89 3.62 -13.04 15.94
N ASN A 90 4.41 -12.81 16.99
CA ASN A 90 4.35 -13.59 18.23
C ASN A 90 3.20 -13.09 19.12
N ASP A 91 2.90 -13.80 20.20
CA ASP A 91 1.80 -13.48 21.11
C ASP A 91 1.82 -12.02 21.61
N THR A 92 3.01 -11.52 21.95
CA THR A 92 3.21 -10.12 22.36
C THR A 92 2.83 -9.14 21.25
N SER A 93 3.24 -9.42 20.01
CA SER A 93 2.89 -8.63 18.84
C SER A 93 1.39 -8.65 18.58
N ILE A 94 0.75 -9.82 18.68
CA ILE A 94 -0.70 -9.95 18.50
C ILE A 94 -1.43 -9.08 19.53
N TYR A 95 -1.11 -9.24 20.81
CA TYR A 95 -1.73 -8.48 21.89
C TYR A 95 -1.54 -6.96 21.71
N THR A 96 -0.32 -6.54 21.42
CA THR A 96 0.03 -5.11 21.29
C THR A 96 -0.69 -4.49 20.09
N ASN A 97 -0.64 -5.13 18.93
CA ASN A 97 -1.26 -4.60 17.72
C ASN A 97 -2.80 -4.60 17.83
N ALA A 98 -3.42 -5.62 18.44
CA ALA A 98 -4.85 -5.62 18.73
C ALA A 98 -5.27 -4.50 19.69
N GLY A 99 -4.44 -4.22 20.71
CA GLY A 99 -4.66 -3.10 21.64
C GLY A 99 -4.61 -1.75 20.94
N ILE A 100 -3.59 -1.52 20.10
CA ILE A 100 -3.46 -0.30 19.28
C ILE A 100 -4.67 -0.15 18.36
N TYR A 101 -5.02 -1.20 17.63
CA TYR A 101 -6.16 -1.17 16.71
C TYR A 101 -7.45 -0.77 17.44
N ARG A 102 -7.76 -1.44 18.56
CA ARG A 102 -8.97 -1.19 19.35
C ARG A 102 -9.05 0.23 19.89
N THR A 103 -7.92 0.80 20.33
CA THR A 103 -7.91 2.06 21.11
C THR A 103 -7.57 3.31 20.29
N MET A 104 -6.95 3.14 19.12
CA MET A 104 -6.48 4.27 18.30
C MET A 104 -7.13 4.32 16.92
N ILE A 105 -7.61 3.20 16.40
CA ILE A 105 -7.95 3.08 14.99
C ILE A 105 -9.44 2.77 14.81
N LYS A 106 -9.94 1.76 15.54
CA LYS A 106 -11.25 1.15 15.33
C LYS A 106 -12.41 2.15 15.41
N GLU A 107 -12.38 3.05 16.39
CA GLU A 107 -13.49 3.97 16.65
C GLU A 107 -13.72 4.96 15.50
N LYS A 108 -12.65 5.57 14.98
CA LYS A 108 -12.74 6.59 13.92
C LYS A 108 -12.84 5.99 12.52
N TRP A 109 -12.07 4.95 12.22
CA TRP A 109 -11.93 4.44 10.84
C TRP A 109 -12.44 3.02 10.61
N GLY A 110 -12.78 2.27 11.66
CA GLY A 110 -13.08 0.83 11.54
C GLY A 110 -14.16 0.51 10.50
N ASN A 111 -15.21 1.32 10.41
CA ASN A 111 -16.33 1.12 9.48
C ASN A 111 -16.15 1.80 8.13
N LEU A 112 -15.03 2.51 7.91
CA LEU A 112 -14.78 3.18 6.64
C LEU A 112 -14.11 2.23 5.65
N PRO A 113 -14.54 2.22 4.38
CA PRO A 113 -13.80 1.57 3.31
C PRO A 113 -12.35 2.06 3.25
N LEU A 114 -11.40 1.16 3.02
CA LEU A 114 -9.97 1.49 2.95
C LEU A 114 -9.69 2.64 1.98
N LYS A 115 -10.38 2.69 0.83
CA LYS A 115 -10.24 3.78 -0.16
C LYS A 115 -10.58 5.18 0.36
N LYS A 116 -11.35 5.29 1.46
CA LYS A 116 -11.76 6.57 2.06
C LYS A 116 -10.81 7.03 3.15
N ILE A 117 -9.91 6.16 3.62
CA ILE A 117 -8.93 6.49 4.64
C ILE A 117 -7.77 7.19 3.96
N ASN A 118 -7.40 8.36 4.48
CA ASN A 118 -6.30 9.13 3.97
C ASN A 118 -5.33 9.51 5.09
N ARG A 119 -4.09 9.80 4.70
CA ARG A 119 -3.00 10.08 5.64
C ARG A 119 -3.19 11.38 6.42
N ASN A 120 -3.72 12.42 5.78
CA ASN A 120 -3.88 13.73 6.43
C ASN A 120 -4.84 13.64 7.61
N ASP A 121 -5.98 12.97 7.44
CA ASP A 121 -6.97 12.74 8.51
C ASP A 121 -6.39 11.93 9.69
N TYR A 122 -5.46 11.01 9.41
CA TYR A 122 -4.73 10.29 10.45
C TYR A 122 -3.74 11.20 11.20
N GLU A 123 -2.98 12.03 10.49
CA GLU A 123 -2.04 12.98 11.08
C GLU A 123 -2.75 14.04 11.95
N GLU A 124 -3.90 14.53 11.49
CA GLU A 124 -4.78 15.43 12.25
C GLU A 124 -5.28 14.76 13.54
N HIS A 125 -5.77 13.52 13.45
CA HIS A 125 -6.22 12.77 14.63
C HIS A 125 -5.11 12.56 15.67
N LEU A 126 -3.88 12.29 15.23
CA LEU A 126 -2.73 12.18 16.14
C LEU A 126 -2.41 13.51 16.81
N ALA A 127 -2.47 14.62 16.07
CA ALA A 127 -2.23 15.95 16.62
C ALA A 127 -3.28 16.30 17.69
N GLU A 128 -4.56 16.06 17.43
CA GLU A 128 -5.66 16.29 18.39
C GLU A 128 -5.47 15.48 19.67
N ARG A 129 -5.10 14.20 19.54
CA ARG A 129 -4.88 13.30 20.68
C ARG A 129 -3.67 13.71 21.51
N ASN A 130 -2.59 14.16 20.86
CA ASN A 130 -1.38 14.64 21.54
C ASN A 130 -1.53 16.05 22.12
N ALA A 131 -2.58 16.78 21.78
CA ALA A 131 -2.84 18.16 22.23
C ALA A 131 -3.64 18.26 23.55
N TRP A 132 -3.92 17.15 24.25
CA TRP A 132 -4.56 17.18 25.58
C TRP A 132 -3.57 17.61 26.68
N PRO A 133 -3.98 18.43 27.68
CA PRO A 133 -3.14 19.50 28.20
C PRO A 133 -2.06 18.97 29.15
N VAL A 134 -0.85 19.45 28.96
CA VAL A 134 0.16 19.47 30.02
C VAL A 134 -0.40 20.36 31.13
N PRO A 135 -0.63 19.86 32.36
CA PRO A 135 -1.04 20.71 33.45
C PRO A 135 0.05 21.78 33.66
N GLN A 136 -0.31 23.05 33.52
CA GLN A 136 0.57 24.13 33.96
C GLN A 136 0.69 24.01 35.49
N LYS A 137 1.90 23.72 35.96
CA LYS A 137 2.26 23.73 37.39
C LYS A 137 2.41 25.16 37.88
#